data_AF-A0AAQ0EZX4-F1
#
_entry.id   AF-A0AAQ0EZX4-F1
#
_cell.length_a   1.000
_cell.length_b   1.000
_cell.length_c   1.000
_cell.angle_alpha   90.00
_cell.angle_beta   90.00
_cell.angle_gamma   90.00
#
_symmetry.space_group_name_H-M   'P 1'
#
loop_
_entity.id
_entity.type
_entity.pdbx_description
1 polymer ?
#
loop_
_entity_poly.entity_id
_entity_poly.type
_entity_poly.pdbx_seq_one_letter_code
_entity_poly.pdbx_strand_id
1 'polypeptide(L)'
;MSKSAKELYTVPEWMRPYLTLFQNTGGNDVEDLLHDEDTNMFANSIRYMLIVSARSQFGLLMDMYKNGQIIELETMKTAPVGEDYQSAIDILRDRAARELDGGFRSHHNALIYAANELENAQAFGREVSHES
;
A
#
# COMPACT_ATOMS: atom_id res chain seq x y z
N MET A 1 -5.79 -13.85 26.53
CA MET A 1 -4.37 -13.81 26.13
C MET A 1 -4.25 -12.86 24.94
N SER A 2 -3.28 -11.95 24.93
CA SER A 2 -2.99 -11.14 23.74
C SER A 2 -2.37 -12.04 22.69
N LYS A 3 -2.76 -11.87 21.42
CA LYS A 3 -2.08 -12.54 20.31
C LYS A 3 -0.64 -12.01 20.21
N SER A 4 0.29 -12.88 19.85
CA SER A 4 1.68 -12.47 19.56
C SER A 4 1.76 -11.80 18.19
N ALA A 5 2.80 -11.01 17.95
CA ALA A 5 3.07 -10.35 16.68
C ALA A 5 3.19 -11.37 15.52
N LYS A 6 3.74 -12.56 15.79
CA LYS A 6 3.80 -13.66 14.81
C LYS A 6 2.39 -14.09 14.36
N GLU A 7 1.42 -14.08 15.26
CA GLU A 7 0.02 -14.41 14.95
C GLU A 7 -0.75 -13.24 14.32
N LEU A 8 -0.44 -12.00 14.72
CA LEU A 8 -1.10 -10.79 14.22
C LEU A 8 -0.63 -10.41 12.82
N TYR A 9 0.65 -10.58 12.54
CA TYR A 9 1.31 -10.18 11.30
C TYR A 9 1.81 -11.38 10.50
N THR A 10 1.02 -12.46 10.49
CA THR A 10 1.25 -13.55 9.54
C THR A 10 1.07 -13.03 8.12
N VAL A 11 2.12 -13.03 7.31
CA VAL A 11 2.08 -12.54 5.93
C VAL A 11 1.43 -13.58 5.01
N PRO A 12 0.28 -13.28 4.39
CA PRO A 12 -0.32 -14.20 3.42
C PRO A 12 0.44 -14.19 2.09
N GLU A 13 0.35 -15.29 1.34
CA GLU A 13 1.07 -15.46 0.06
C GLU A 13 0.82 -14.33 -0.94
N TRP A 14 -0.42 -13.84 -1.03
CA TRP A 14 -0.77 -12.72 -1.93
C TRP A 14 -0.04 -11.42 -1.58
N MET A 15 0.38 -11.23 -0.32
CA MET A 15 1.02 -10.00 0.13
C MET A 15 2.54 -10.00 -0.17
N ARG A 16 3.15 -11.19 -0.31
CA ARG A 16 4.60 -11.34 -0.48
C ARG A 16 5.20 -10.45 -1.58
N PRO A 17 4.59 -10.29 -2.77
CA PRO A 17 5.13 -9.41 -3.80
C PRO A 17 5.23 -7.94 -3.37
N TYR A 18 4.30 -7.49 -2.52
CA TYR A 18 4.19 -6.09 -2.09
C TYR A 18 5.09 -5.73 -0.90
N LEU A 19 5.69 -6.70 -0.21
CA LEU A 19 6.62 -6.42 0.90
C LEU A 19 7.80 -5.54 0.43
N THR A 20 8.25 -5.74 -0.81
CA THR A 20 9.33 -4.94 -1.42
C THR A 20 8.98 -3.46 -1.60
N LEU A 21 7.68 -3.11 -1.57
CA LEU A 21 7.20 -1.75 -1.71
C LEU A 21 7.12 -0.99 -0.37
N PHE A 22 7.29 -1.69 0.75
CA PHE A 22 7.22 -1.06 2.08
C PHE A 22 8.30 0.00 2.21
N GLN A 23 7.88 1.21 2.55
CA GLN A 23 8.76 2.33 2.80
C GLN A 23 9.11 2.43 4.28
N ASN A 24 10.16 3.19 4.61
CA ASN A 24 10.61 3.41 5.99
C ASN A 24 10.97 2.11 6.73
N THR A 25 11.60 1.16 6.05
CA THR A 25 12.13 -0.07 6.65
C THR A 25 13.54 0.09 7.18
N GLY A 26 14.24 1.17 6.81
CA GLY A 26 15.66 1.37 7.14
C GLY A 26 16.58 0.29 6.56
N GLY A 27 16.14 -0.40 5.50
CA GLY A 27 16.86 -1.53 4.89
C GLY A 27 16.70 -2.86 5.63
N ASN A 28 15.89 -2.91 6.69
CA ASN A 28 15.58 -4.15 7.39
C ASN A 28 14.56 -4.98 6.59
N ASP A 29 14.57 -6.29 6.83
CA ASP A 29 13.50 -7.17 6.35
C ASP A 29 12.16 -6.77 6.99
N VAL A 30 11.10 -6.82 6.18
CA VAL A 30 9.77 -6.39 6.63
C VAL A 30 9.18 -7.38 7.62
N GLU A 31 9.34 -8.69 7.40
CA GLU A 31 8.82 -9.71 8.34
C GLU A 31 9.53 -9.61 9.69
N ASP A 32 10.84 -9.36 9.69
CA ASP A 32 11.60 -9.08 10.92
C ASP A 32 11.02 -7.89 11.71
N LEU A 33 10.72 -6.77 11.02
CA LEU A 33 10.09 -5.61 11.65
C LEU A 33 8.66 -5.91 12.14
N LEU A 34 7.88 -6.68 11.39
CA LEU A 34 6.52 -7.05 11.76
C LEU A 34 6.47 -7.90 13.03
N HIS A 35 7.42 -8.81 13.19
CA HIS A 35 7.47 -9.77 14.31
C HIS A 35 8.33 -9.30 15.50
N ASP A 36 8.93 -8.12 15.44
CA ASP A 36 9.71 -7.54 16.54
C ASP A 36 8.79 -7.11 17.71
N GLU A 37 8.80 -7.90 18.78
CA GLU A 37 8.08 -7.61 20.03
C GLU A 37 8.98 -7.02 21.13
N ASP A 38 10.30 -7.15 20.98
CA ASP A 38 11.26 -6.79 22.01
C ASP A 38 11.60 -5.29 21.98
N THR A 39 11.55 -4.69 20.79
CA THR A 39 11.86 -3.27 20.60
C THR A 39 10.71 -2.37 21.05
N ASN A 40 10.99 -1.44 21.96
CA ASN A 40 10.06 -0.39 22.37
C ASN A 40 10.66 1.02 22.18
N MET A 41 9.80 2.03 22.26
CA MET A 41 10.18 3.43 21.99
C MET A 41 11.24 3.99 22.93
N PHE A 42 11.36 3.47 24.15
CA PHE A 42 12.32 3.95 25.15
C PHE A 42 13.68 3.27 25.00
N ALA A 43 13.70 2.02 24.51
CA ALA A 43 14.93 1.27 24.27
C ALA A 43 15.58 1.63 22.93
N ASN A 44 14.77 1.76 21.87
CA ASN A 44 15.26 2.13 20.54
C ASN A 44 14.14 2.79 19.73
N SER A 45 14.06 4.11 19.85
CA SER A 45 13.02 4.91 19.19
C SER A 45 13.06 4.83 17.67
N ILE A 46 14.24 4.75 17.07
CA ILE A 46 14.39 4.65 15.61
C ILE A 46 13.79 3.34 15.12
N ARG A 47 14.27 2.21 15.65
CA ARG A 47 13.78 0.88 15.24
C ARG A 47 12.29 0.72 15.54
N TYR A 48 11.82 1.23 16.68
CA TYR A 48 10.41 1.27 17.02
C TYR A 48 9.57 2.02 15.97
N MET A 49 10.05 3.16 15.46
CA MET A 49 9.35 3.89 14.39
C MET A 49 9.31 3.12 13.06
N LEU A 50 10.35 2.34 12.72
CA LEU A 50 10.35 1.46 11.55
C LEU A 50 9.33 0.32 11.71
N ILE A 51 9.25 -0.29 12.90
CA ILE A 51 8.26 -1.33 13.24
C ILE A 51 6.84 -0.78 13.08
N VAL A 52 6.55 0.39 13.65
CA VAL A 52 5.23 1.03 13.53
C VAL A 52 4.90 1.31 12.06
N SER A 53 5.87 1.78 11.27
CA SER A 53 5.68 2.05 9.85
C SER A 53 5.36 0.78 9.06
N ALA A 54 6.08 -0.32 9.30
CA ALA A 54 5.82 -1.61 8.65
C ALA A 54 4.44 -2.17 9.03
N ARG A 55 4.10 -2.15 10.33
CA ARG A 55 2.79 -2.63 10.82
C ARG A 55 1.61 -1.81 10.28
N SER A 56 1.79 -0.50 10.13
CA SER A 56 0.81 0.40 9.51
C SER A 56 0.56 0.05 8.05
N GLN A 57 1.63 -0.15 7.26
CA GLN A 57 1.53 -0.52 5.84
C GLN A 57 0.95 -1.92 5.64
N PHE A 58 1.27 -2.88 6.52
CA PHE A 58 0.64 -4.19 6.54
C PHE A 58 -0.87 -4.10 6.78
N GLY A 59 -1.28 -3.31 7.79
CA GLY A 59 -2.69 -3.08 8.10
C GLY A 59 -3.45 -2.50 6.91
N LEU A 60 -2.85 -1.48 6.26
CA LEU A 60 -3.40 -0.87 5.04
C LEU A 60 -3.63 -1.92 3.93
N LEU A 61 -2.63 -2.74 3.62
CA LEU A 61 -2.78 -3.77 2.57
C LEU A 61 -3.82 -4.82 2.93
N MET A 62 -3.87 -5.27 4.20
CA MET A 62 -4.90 -6.21 4.66
C MET A 62 -6.30 -5.62 4.48
N ASP A 63 -6.49 -4.35 4.78
CA ASP A 63 -7.78 -3.69 4.61
C ASP A 63 -8.15 -3.53 3.13
N MET A 64 -7.19 -3.13 2.29
CA MET A 64 -7.40 -3.05 0.84
C MET A 64 -7.77 -4.40 0.24
N TYR A 65 -7.11 -5.48 0.68
CA TYR A 65 -7.42 -6.83 0.24
C TYR A 65 -8.82 -7.29 0.69
N LYS A 66 -9.17 -7.08 1.96
CA LYS A 66 -10.51 -7.41 2.49
C LYS A 66 -11.63 -6.67 1.75
N ASN A 67 -11.35 -5.46 1.28
CA ASN A 67 -12.29 -4.64 0.52
C ASN A 67 -12.25 -4.92 -1.00
N GLY A 68 -11.48 -5.91 -1.46
CA GLY A 68 -11.39 -6.28 -2.88
C GLY A 68 -10.50 -5.37 -3.74
N GLN A 69 -9.95 -4.29 -3.17
CA GLN A 69 -9.23 -3.24 -3.92
C GLN A 69 -7.91 -3.75 -4.52
N ILE A 70 -7.21 -4.68 -3.85
CA ILE A 70 -5.98 -5.29 -4.39
C ILE A 70 -6.29 -6.19 -5.60
N ILE A 71 -7.38 -6.96 -5.53
CA ILE A 71 -7.81 -7.84 -6.62
C ILE A 71 -8.20 -7.00 -7.83
N GLU A 72 -8.92 -5.91 -7.60
CA GLU A 72 -9.35 -4.97 -8.61
C GLU A 72 -8.15 -4.29 -9.30
N LEU A 73 -7.16 -3.82 -8.53
CA LEU A 73 -5.91 -3.23 -9.06
C LEU A 73 -5.07 -4.22 -9.87
N GLU A 74 -4.93 -5.48 -9.41
CA GLU A 74 -4.19 -6.51 -10.16
C GLU A 74 -4.92 -6.92 -11.44
N THR A 75 -6.26 -6.99 -11.40
CA THR A 75 -7.07 -7.26 -12.59
C THR A 75 -6.89 -6.16 -13.62
N MET A 76 -6.93 -4.89 -13.20
CA MET A 76 -6.71 -3.72 -14.06
C MET A 76 -5.29 -3.65 -14.63
N LYS A 77 -4.26 -4.09 -13.90
CA LYS A 77 -2.89 -4.20 -14.43
C LYS A 77 -2.75 -5.20 -15.58
N THR A 78 -3.54 -6.27 -15.55
CA THR A 78 -3.51 -7.34 -16.56
C THR A 78 -4.51 -7.12 -17.70
N ALA A 79 -5.43 -6.17 -17.54
CA ALA A 79 -6.33 -5.77 -18.59
C ALA A 79 -5.52 -5.15 -19.75
N PRO A 80 -5.90 -5.40 -21.01
CA PRO A 80 -5.24 -4.80 -22.16
C PRO A 80 -5.19 -3.28 -21.99
N VAL A 81 -4.01 -2.68 -22.22
CA VAL A 81 -3.76 -1.23 -22.13
C VAL A 81 -4.87 -0.49 -22.87
N GLY A 82 -5.80 0.10 -22.11
CA GLY A 82 -7.03 0.70 -22.66
C GLY A 82 -8.28 0.49 -21.80
N GLU A 83 -8.30 -0.49 -20.88
CA GLU A 83 -9.45 -0.69 -19.99
C GLU A 83 -9.31 0.07 -18.65
N ASP A 84 -10.06 1.16 -18.59
CA ASP A 84 -10.61 1.87 -17.42
C ASP A 84 -9.69 2.16 -16.22
N TYR A 85 -8.59 2.88 -16.46
CA TYR A 85 -7.82 3.56 -15.41
C TYR A 85 -8.68 4.41 -14.46
N GLN A 86 -9.86 4.88 -14.90
CA GLN A 86 -10.76 5.68 -14.07
C GLN A 86 -11.22 4.93 -12.84
N SER A 87 -11.58 3.65 -12.99
CA SER A 87 -11.98 2.81 -11.85
C SER A 87 -10.85 2.65 -10.83
N ALA A 88 -9.60 2.43 -11.29
CA ALA A 88 -8.43 2.39 -10.40
C ALA A 88 -8.20 3.73 -9.67
N ILE A 89 -8.32 4.84 -10.39
CA ILE A 89 -8.17 6.20 -9.84
C ILE A 89 -9.23 6.46 -8.77
N ASP A 90 -10.48 6.08 -9.02
CA ASP A 90 -11.59 6.29 -8.10
C ASP A 90 -11.41 5.50 -6.80
N ILE A 91 -10.95 4.24 -6.89
CA ILE A 91 -10.62 3.40 -5.72
C ILE A 91 -9.51 4.04 -4.88
N LEU A 92 -8.43 4.50 -5.53
CA LEU A 92 -7.30 5.14 -4.86
C LEU A 92 -7.72 6.45 -4.19
N ARG A 93 -8.55 7.26 -4.86
CA ARG A 93 -9.08 8.53 -4.31
C ARG A 93 -10.05 8.30 -3.15
N ASP A 94 -10.94 7.31 -3.23
CA ASP A 94 -11.84 6.96 -2.13
C ASP A 94 -11.06 6.46 -0.90
N ARG A 95 -10.05 5.59 -1.10
CA ARG A 95 -9.19 5.16 0.02
C ARG A 95 -8.40 6.33 0.59
N ALA A 96 -7.86 7.22 -0.25
CA ALA A 96 -7.12 8.40 0.21
C ALA A 96 -7.98 9.31 1.09
N ALA A 97 -9.27 9.49 0.77
CA ALA A 97 -10.20 10.26 1.59
C ALA A 97 -10.41 9.62 2.97
N ARG A 98 -10.57 8.29 3.03
CA ARG A 98 -10.71 7.55 4.30
C ARG A 98 -9.44 7.61 5.16
N GLU A 99 -8.26 7.52 4.56
CA GLU A 99 -6.98 7.66 5.27
C GLU A 99 -6.82 9.09 5.83
N LEU A 100 -7.25 10.11 5.09
CA LEU A 100 -7.22 11.49 5.56
C LEU A 100 -8.15 11.72 6.76
N ASP A 101 -9.37 11.18 6.70
CA ASP A 101 -10.33 11.23 7.82
C ASP A 101 -9.82 10.48 9.06
N GLY A 102 -9.12 9.36 8.85
CA GLY A 102 -8.44 8.61 9.91
C GLY A 102 -7.14 9.25 10.44
N GLY A 103 -6.68 10.37 9.87
CA GLY A 103 -5.46 11.08 10.28
C GLY A 103 -4.15 10.52 9.70
N PHE A 104 -4.21 9.53 8.80
CA PHE A 104 -3.07 8.86 8.19
C PHE A 104 -2.55 9.61 6.94
N ARG A 105 -2.03 10.83 7.16
CA ARG A 105 -1.59 11.72 6.06
C ARG A 105 -0.53 11.15 5.12
N SER A 106 0.38 10.30 5.61
CA SER A 106 1.39 9.66 4.76
C SER A 106 0.76 8.70 3.74
N HIS A 107 -0.21 7.89 4.18
CA HIS A 107 -0.94 6.99 3.30
C HIS A 107 -1.80 7.77 2.29
N HIS A 108 -2.51 8.80 2.76
CA HIS A 108 -3.26 9.70 1.89
C HIS A 108 -2.37 10.23 0.74
N ASN A 109 -1.21 10.81 1.08
CA ASN A 109 -0.31 11.37 0.07
C ASN A 109 0.19 10.32 -0.93
N ALA A 110 0.51 9.11 -0.47
CA ALA A 110 0.96 8.02 -1.34
C ALA A 110 -0.15 7.55 -2.31
N LEU A 111 -1.38 7.44 -1.81
CA LEU A 111 -2.54 7.04 -2.62
C LEU A 111 -2.91 8.12 -3.65
N ILE A 112 -2.86 9.41 -3.27
CA ILE A 112 -3.07 10.52 -4.20
C ILE A 112 -1.98 10.55 -5.28
N TYR A 113 -0.71 10.33 -4.92
CA TYR A 113 0.37 10.24 -5.89
C TYR A 113 0.13 9.11 -6.90
N ALA A 114 -0.19 7.91 -6.42
CA ALA A 114 -0.50 6.77 -7.30
C ALA A 114 -1.70 7.05 -8.23
N ALA A 115 -2.75 7.71 -7.73
CA ALA A 115 -3.89 8.10 -8.54
C ALA A 115 -3.50 9.09 -9.65
N ASN A 116 -2.65 10.07 -9.35
CA ASN A 116 -2.18 11.05 -10.33
C ASN A 116 -1.28 10.40 -11.40
N GLU A 117 -0.44 9.43 -11.04
CA GLU A 117 0.37 8.68 -12.02
C GLU A 117 -0.53 7.89 -12.99
N LEU A 118 -1.61 7.28 -12.49
CA LEU A 118 -2.59 6.60 -13.34
C LEU A 118 -3.38 7.58 -14.23
N GLU A 119 -3.77 8.73 -13.69
CA GLU A 119 -4.44 9.80 -14.46
C GLU A 119 -3.53 10.34 -15.58
N ASN A 120 -2.24 10.53 -15.29
CA ASN A 120 -1.24 10.87 -16.30
C ASN A 120 -1.12 9.76 -17.35
N ALA A 121 -0.98 8.50 -16.94
CA ALA A 121 -0.90 7.38 -17.88
C ALA A 121 -2.15 7.26 -18.77
N GLN A 122 -3.34 7.54 -18.21
CA GLN A 122 -4.61 7.58 -18.94
C GLN A 122 -4.66 8.74 -19.96
N ALA A 123 -4.15 9.91 -19.59
CA ALA A 123 -4.09 11.08 -20.45
C ALA A 123 -3.06 10.94 -21.58
N PHE A 124 -1.84 10.53 -21.27
CA PHE A 124 -0.73 10.41 -22.23
C PHE A 124 -0.76 9.11 -23.05
N GLY A 125 -1.34 8.04 -22.52
CA GLY A 125 -1.60 6.80 -23.27
C GLY A 125 -2.61 6.95 -24.40
N ARG A 126 -3.38 8.05 -24.42
CA ARG A 126 -4.27 8.42 -25.54
C ARG A 126 -3.59 9.24 -26.65
N GLU A 127 -2.41 9.82 -26.42
CA GLU A 127 -1.77 10.74 -27.38
C GLU A 127 -0.91 10.06 -28.49
N VAL A 128 -0.87 8.72 -28.56
CA VAL A 128 -0.08 8.02 -29.61
C VAL A 128 -0.91 7.54 -30.81
N SER A 129 -2.15 8.02 -30.95
CA SER A 129 -2.96 7.84 -32.16
C SER A 129 -3.11 9.14 -32.93
N HIS A 130 -2.00 9.74 -33.34
CA HIS A 130 -2.00 10.60 -34.53
C HIS A 130 -1.47 9.78 -35.70
N GLU A 131 -2.43 9.20 -36.43
CA GLU A 131 -2.24 8.76 -37.80
C GLU A 131 -1.78 9.93 -38.68
N SER A 132 -0.67 9.72 -39.41
CA SER A 132 -0.37 10.13 -40.80
C SER A 132 1.06 10.61 -40.97
#